data_AF-A0A836P3G2-F1
#
_entry.id   AF-A0A836P3G2-F1
#
_cell.length_a   1.000
_cell.length_b   1.000
_cell.length_c   1.000
_cell.angle_alpha   90.00
_cell.angle_beta   90.00
_cell.angle_gamma   90.00
#
_symmetry.space_group_name_H-M   'P 1'
#
loop_
_entity.id
_entity.type
_entity.pdbx_description
1 polymer ?
#
loop_
_entity_poly.entity_id
_entity_poly.type
_entity_poly.pdbx_seq_one_letter_code
_entity_poly.pdbx_strand_id
1 'polypeptide(L)'
;MEKPSRSLNLHLGPERKARWVDYCAARGKTPGSAICEAIDHTLATASKEPPKLSRQTHHAPGNEPKQRFKILLTASEKAAVRERANIERCSMNRWGVDAIRAGLTGEPQFGTKEVDALGESNYQLLAIGRNLNQIARRLNEGKSARVTVEQIKMLTDRIDQHTKKVADAIRASQERWNIE
;
A
#
# COMPACT_ATOMS: atom_id res chain seq x y z
N MET A 1 39.80 17.97 11.54
CA MET A 1 38.57 17.89 10.73
C MET A 1 38.84 18.63 9.43
N GLU A 2 39.09 17.90 8.35
CA GLU A 2 39.32 18.49 7.02
C GLU A 2 38.01 19.04 6.46
N LYS A 3 38.05 20.27 5.92
CA LYS A 3 36.89 20.86 5.23
C LYS A 3 36.61 20.02 3.98
N PRO A 4 35.37 19.56 3.74
CA PRO A 4 35.05 18.83 2.52
C PRO A 4 35.31 19.74 1.31
N SER A 5 36.07 19.22 0.34
CA SER A 5 36.37 19.93 -0.91
C SER A 5 35.08 20.31 -1.62
N ARG A 6 34.95 21.59 -1.99
CA ARG A 6 33.77 22.13 -2.68
C ARG A 6 33.70 21.77 -4.17
N SER A 7 34.71 21.10 -4.71
CA SER A 7 34.86 20.82 -6.13
C SER A 7 34.85 19.32 -6.43
N LEU A 8 34.05 18.92 -7.42
CA LEU A 8 34.04 17.57 -7.98
C LEU A 8 34.92 17.53 -9.24
N ASN A 9 35.95 16.68 -9.25
CA ASN A 9 36.77 16.45 -10.45
C ASN A 9 36.10 15.40 -11.35
N LEU A 10 35.61 15.82 -12.51
CA LEU A 10 34.91 14.96 -13.46
C LEU A 10 35.82 14.63 -14.65
N HIS A 11 36.14 13.34 -14.84
CA HIS A 11 36.88 12.91 -16.03
C HIS A 11 35.91 12.61 -17.17
N LEU A 12 35.73 13.59 -18.05
CA LEU A 12 35.01 13.41 -19.31
C LEU A 12 36.04 13.06 -20.39
N GLY A 13 35.90 11.88 -21.00
CA GLY A 13 36.67 11.53 -22.20
C GLY A 13 36.55 12.61 -23.29
N PRO A 14 37.53 12.72 -24.20
CA PRO A 14 37.69 13.87 -25.09
C PRO A 14 36.46 14.16 -25.95
N GLU A 15 35.81 13.11 -26.49
CA GLU A 15 34.61 13.23 -27.32
C GLU A 15 33.39 13.76 -26.53
N ARG A 16 33.18 13.23 -25.31
CA ARG A 16 32.06 13.64 -24.44
C ARG A 16 32.23 15.07 -23.97
N LYS A 17 33.48 15.48 -23.68
CA LYS A 17 33.82 16.85 -23.31
C LYS A 17 33.53 17.83 -24.44
N ALA A 18 33.96 17.51 -25.67
CA ALA A 18 33.72 18.36 -26.84
C ALA A 18 32.21 18.58 -27.07
N ARG A 19 31.42 17.50 -27.11
CA ARG A 19 29.95 17.58 -27.26
C ARG A 19 29.28 18.39 -26.15
N TRP A 20 29.77 18.27 -24.91
CA TRP A 20 29.24 19.03 -23.79
C TRP A 20 29.54 20.52 -23.89
N VAL A 21 30.77 20.89 -24.30
CA VAL A 21 31.16 22.29 -24.50
C VAL A 21 30.32 22.93 -25.61
N ASP A 22 30.12 22.23 -26.74
CA ASP A 22 29.29 22.73 -27.84
C ASP A 22 27.83 22.93 -27.42
N TYR A 23 27.29 21.96 -26.67
CA TYR A 23 25.94 22.05 -26.10
C TYR A 23 25.76 23.26 -25.17
N CYS A 24 26.77 23.55 -24.35
CA CYS A 24 26.77 24.69 -23.43
C CYS A 24 26.92 26.03 -24.17
N ALA A 25 27.80 26.08 -25.18
CA ALA A 25 28.02 27.26 -26.01
C ALA A 25 26.75 27.65 -26.78
N ALA A 26 26.04 26.68 -27.36
CA ALA A 26 24.76 26.91 -28.03
C ALA A 26 23.65 27.46 -27.10
N ARG A 27 23.83 27.35 -25.78
CA ARG A 27 22.88 27.83 -24.76
C ARG A 27 23.41 29.03 -23.95
N GLY A 28 24.57 29.57 -24.34
CA GLY A 28 25.20 30.70 -23.64
C GLY A 28 25.63 30.39 -22.20
N LYS A 29 25.84 29.12 -21.85
CA LYS A 29 26.19 28.68 -20.49
C LYS A 29 27.63 28.18 -20.43
N THR A 30 28.25 28.28 -19.25
CA THR A 30 29.57 27.65 -19.03
C THR A 30 29.38 26.15 -18.74
N PRO A 31 30.34 25.28 -19.13
CA PRO A 31 30.26 23.85 -18.87
C PRO A 31 30.05 23.49 -17.40
N GLY A 32 30.66 24.25 -16.47
CA GLY A 32 30.49 24.07 -15.03
C GLY A 32 29.10 24.47 -14.53
N SER A 33 28.58 25.63 -14.99
CA SER A 33 27.24 26.08 -14.61
C SER A 33 26.15 25.14 -15.10
N ALA A 34 26.29 24.61 -16.31
CA ALA A 34 25.34 23.63 -16.85
C ALA A 34 25.36 22.30 -16.10
N ILE A 35 26.53 21.88 -15.58
CA ILE A 35 26.63 20.69 -14.72
C ILE A 35 25.97 20.94 -13.37
N CYS A 36 26.23 22.08 -12.73
CA CYS A 36 25.56 22.43 -11.46
C CYS A 36 24.05 22.45 -11.63
N GLU A 37 23.54 23.08 -12.69
CA GLU A 37 22.09 23.11 -12.98
C GLU A 37 21.51 21.71 -13.26
N ALA A 38 22.25 20.85 -13.97
CA ALA A 38 21.84 19.47 -14.18
C ALA A 38 21.81 18.68 -12.86
N ILE A 39 22.78 18.93 -11.97
CA ILE A 39 22.80 18.35 -10.62
C ILE A 39 21.61 18.86 -9.81
N ASP A 40 21.37 20.18 -9.79
CA ASP A 40 20.26 20.80 -9.06
C ASP A 40 18.90 20.30 -9.58
N HIS A 41 18.74 20.18 -10.89
CA HIS A 41 17.55 19.59 -11.51
C HIS A 41 17.39 18.11 -11.13
N THR A 42 18.48 17.34 -11.14
CA THR A 42 18.47 15.92 -10.75
C THR A 42 18.12 15.76 -9.28
N LEU A 43 18.67 16.58 -8.39
CA LEU A 43 18.37 16.58 -6.97
C LEU A 43 16.92 17.03 -6.69
N ALA A 44 16.45 18.06 -7.38
CA ALA A 44 15.07 18.53 -7.29
C ALA A 44 14.05 17.49 -7.80
N THR A 45 14.44 16.66 -8.78
CA THR A 45 13.62 15.56 -9.29
C THR A 45 13.71 14.33 -8.40
N ALA A 46 14.91 14.00 -7.89
CA ALA A 46 15.17 12.84 -7.02
C ALA A 46 14.46 12.96 -5.66
N SER A 47 14.22 14.18 -5.16
CA SER A 47 13.46 14.37 -3.92
C SER A 47 11.95 14.16 -4.07
N LYS A 48 11.41 14.03 -5.29
CA LYS A 48 9.95 13.89 -5.52
C LYS A 48 9.51 12.46 -5.86
N GLU A 49 10.38 11.62 -6.36
CA GLU A 49 10.06 10.23 -6.65
C GLU A 49 11.03 9.31 -5.92
N PRO A 50 10.59 8.58 -4.87
CA PRO A 50 11.36 7.42 -4.44
C PRO A 50 11.58 6.52 -5.66
N PRO A 51 12.71 5.79 -5.73
CA PRO A 51 12.94 4.84 -6.82
C PRO A 51 11.67 4.00 -6.97
N LYS A 52 11.19 3.84 -8.22
CA LYS A 52 10.10 2.93 -8.54
C LYS A 52 10.55 1.54 -8.13
N LEU A 53 10.39 1.22 -6.85
CA LEU A 53 10.29 -0.13 -6.34
C LEU A 53 9.33 -0.80 -7.31
N SER A 54 9.69 -1.97 -7.81
CA SER A 54 8.77 -2.88 -8.49
C SER A 54 7.70 -3.25 -7.47
N ARG A 55 6.82 -2.28 -7.18
CA ARG A 55 5.69 -2.39 -6.30
C ARG A 55 4.80 -3.31 -7.09
N GLN A 56 4.59 -4.53 -6.59
CA GLN A 56 3.49 -5.31 -7.08
C GLN A 56 2.26 -4.46 -6.74
N THR A 57 1.76 -3.69 -7.71
CA THR A 57 0.77 -2.64 -7.45
C THR A 57 -0.61 -3.22 -7.17
N HIS A 58 -0.77 -4.53 -7.39
CA HIS A 58 -1.99 -5.28 -7.16
C HIS A 58 -1.65 -6.72 -6.75
N HIS A 59 -2.53 -7.34 -5.96
CA HIS A 59 -2.51 -8.79 -5.73
C HIS A 59 -2.41 -9.53 -7.07
N ALA A 60 -1.45 -10.44 -7.22
CA ALA A 60 -1.25 -11.21 -8.44
C ALA A 60 -2.58 -11.81 -8.94
N PRO A 61 -2.88 -11.78 -10.26
CA PRO A 61 -4.07 -12.40 -10.80
C PRO A 61 -4.13 -13.85 -10.34
N GLY A 62 -5.30 -14.34 -9.91
CA GLY A 62 -5.44 -15.68 -9.33
C GLY A 62 -5.00 -16.84 -10.24
N ASN A 63 -4.73 -16.55 -11.52
CA ASN A 63 -4.34 -17.51 -12.55
C ASN A 63 -2.84 -17.46 -12.91
N GLU A 64 -2.02 -16.66 -12.22
CA GLU A 64 -0.58 -16.62 -12.48
C GLU A 64 0.13 -17.87 -11.89
N PRO A 65 0.97 -18.57 -12.67
CA PRO A 65 1.64 -19.78 -12.19
C PRO A 65 2.63 -19.44 -11.07
N LYS A 66 2.49 -20.11 -9.92
CA LYS A 66 3.37 -19.93 -8.77
C LYS A 66 4.76 -20.48 -9.06
N GLN A 67 5.79 -19.68 -8.83
CA GLN A 67 7.19 -20.11 -8.92
C GLN A 67 7.73 -20.50 -7.54
N ARG A 68 8.58 -21.55 -7.50
CA ARG A 68 9.16 -22.04 -6.24
C ARG A 68 10.28 -21.10 -5.79
N PHE A 69 10.12 -20.52 -4.60
CA PHE A 69 11.14 -19.73 -3.92
C PHE A 69 11.62 -20.48 -2.67
N LYS A 70 12.93 -20.71 -2.53
CA LYS A 70 13.52 -21.43 -1.39
C LYS A 70 14.20 -20.41 -0.46
N ILE A 71 13.83 -20.45 0.82
CA ILE A 71 14.41 -19.61 1.88
C ILE A 71 15.03 -20.55 2.92
N LEU A 72 16.23 -20.23 3.37
CA LEU A 72 16.85 -20.87 4.53
C LEU A 72 16.61 -19.99 5.75
N LEU A 73 16.10 -20.60 6.83
CA LEU A 73 15.84 -19.95 8.11
C LEU A 73 16.61 -20.69 9.19
N THR A 74 17.08 -19.95 10.19
CA THR A 74 17.58 -20.53 11.44
C THR A 74 16.45 -21.29 12.16
N ALA A 75 16.82 -22.16 13.10
CA ALA A 75 15.84 -22.92 13.88
C ALA A 75 14.90 -22.02 14.69
N SER A 76 15.42 -20.92 15.25
CA SER A 76 14.66 -19.92 16.00
C SER A 76 13.68 -19.16 15.10
N GLU A 77 14.12 -18.68 13.93
CA GLU A 77 13.23 -18.01 12.97
C GLU A 77 12.11 -18.93 12.50
N LYS A 78 12.44 -20.20 12.18
CA LYS A 78 11.44 -21.18 11.76
C LYS A 78 10.41 -21.47 12.86
N ALA A 79 10.84 -21.50 14.13
CA ALA A 79 9.93 -21.67 15.26
C ALA A 79 9.01 -20.45 15.43
N ALA A 80 9.54 -19.24 15.33
CA ALA A 80 8.77 -18.01 15.40
C ALA A 80 7.73 -17.91 14.26
N VAL A 81 8.11 -18.26 13.03
CA VAL A 81 7.18 -18.33 11.89
C VAL A 81 6.05 -19.33 12.14
N ARG A 82 6.36 -20.48 12.74
CA ARG A 82 5.35 -21.50 13.10
C ARG A 82 4.36 -20.98 14.13
N GLU A 83 4.87 -20.34 15.18
CA GLU A 83 4.03 -19.76 16.24
C GLU A 83 3.09 -18.69 15.68
N ARG A 84 3.62 -17.76 14.89
CA ARG A 84 2.82 -16.72 14.21
C ARG A 84 1.76 -17.33 13.29
N ALA A 85 2.13 -18.31 12.47
CA ALA A 85 1.18 -18.99 11.59
C ALA A 85 0.03 -19.68 12.36
N ASN A 86 0.33 -20.28 13.52
CA ASN A 86 -0.67 -20.91 14.37
C ASN A 86 -1.66 -19.90 14.97
N ILE A 87 -1.16 -18.75 15.46
CA ILE A 87 -1.99 -17.66 16.00
C ILE A 87 -2.98 -17.15 14.94
N GLU A 88 -2.50 -17.04 13.69
CA GLU A 88 -3.27 -16.59 12.53
C GLU A 88 -4.11 -17.68 11.86
N ARG A 89 -4.05 -18.91 12.38
CA ARG A 89 -4.76 -20.09 11.84
C ARG A 89 -4.47 -20.32 10.35
N CYS A 90 -3.22 -20.18 9.95
CA CYS A 90 -2.76 -20.40 8.59
C CYS A 90 -1.50 -21.28 8.55
N SER A 91 -1.07 -21.68 7.35
CA SER A 91 0.17 -22.44 7.19
C SER A 91 1.39 -21.50 7.23
N MET A 92 2.55 -22.01 7.65
CA MET A 92 3.82 -21.25 7.61
C MET A 92 4.12 -20.66 6.22
N ASN A 93 3.81 -21.42 5.17
CA ASN A 93 3.99 -20.96 3.80
C ASN A 93 3.03 -19.82 3.44
N ARG A 94 1.75 -19.91 3.87
CA ARG A 94 0.78 -18.83 3.65
C ARG A 94 1.20 -17.58 4.40
N TRP A 95 1.55 -17.71 5.69
CA TRP A 95 2.03 -16.60 6.51
C TRP A 95 3.25 -15.91 5.89
N GLY A 96 4.24 -16.68 5.42
CA GLY A 96 5.43 -16.11 4.77
C GLY A 96 5.12 -15.41 3.44
N VAL A 97 4.21 -15.95 2.63
CA VAL A 97 3.75 -15.28 1.40
C VAL A 97 3.02 -13.97 1.73
N ASP A 98 2.17 -13.97 2.74
CA ASP A 98 1.43 -12.78 3.18
C ASP A 98 2.39 -11.71 3.72
N ALA A 99 3.43 -12.09 4.46
CA ALA A 99 4.48 -11.18 4.91
C ALA A 99 5.23 -10.52 3.75
N ILE A 100 5.63 -11.33 2.75
CA ILE A 100 6.31 -10.84 1.55
C ILE A 100 5.40 -9.88 0.78
N ARG A 101 4.12 -10.23 0.61
CA ARG A 101 3.15 -9.36 -0.08
C ARG A 101 2.94 -8.04 0.66
N ALA A 102 2.74 -8.09 1.97
CA ALA A 102 2.60 -6.89 2.80
C ALA A 102 3.81 -5.96 2.65
N GLY A 103 5.03 -6.51 2.67
CA GLY A 103 6.26 -5.74 2.46
C GLY A 103 6.42 -5.17 1.04
N LEU A 104 5.91 -5.87 0.02
CA LEU A 104 6.02 -5.45 -1.39
C LEU A 104 4.94 -4.45 -1.82
N THR A 105 3.71 -4.62 -1.34
CA THR A 105 2.55 -3.85 -1.81
C THR A 105 2.13 -2.76 -0.83
N GLY A 106 2.45 -2.90 0.46
CA GLY A 106 1.90 -2.07 1.53
C GLY A 106 0.41 -2.27 1.77
N GLU A 107 -0.21 -3.25 1.10
CA GLU A 107 -1.63 -3.55 1.24
C GLU A 107 -1.86 -4.52 2.41
N PRO A 108 -2.96 -4.33 3.18
CA PRO A 108 -3.34 -5.25 4.25
C PRO A 108 -3.57 -6.67 3.71
N GLN A 109 -2.92 -7.65 4.33
CA GLN A 109 -3.12 -9.07 4.01
C GLN A 109 -4.01 -9.73 5.07
N PHE A 110 -5.31 -9.86 4.81
CA PHE A 110 -6.26 -10.37 5.81
C PHE A 110 -6.07 -11.85 6.11
N GLY A 111 -5.95 -12.17 7.40
CA GLY A 111 -6.02 -13.53 7.92
C GLY A 111 -7.46 -14.06 7.94
N THR A 112 -7.62 -15.32 8.33
CA THR A 112 -8.93 -15.98 8.37
C THR A 112 -9.89 -15.25 9.30
N LYS A 113 -9.42 -14.78 10.46
CA LYS A 113 -10.25 -14.07 11.45
C LYS A 113 -10.76 -12.74 10.91
N GLU A 114 -9.92 -11.98 10.22
CA GLU A 114 -10.33 -10.70 9.65
C GLU A 114 -11.28 -10.89 8.48
N VAL A 115 -11.08 -11.92 7.64
CA VAL A 115 -12.02 -12.27 6.57
C VAL A 115 -13.39 -12.64 7.15
N ASP A 116 -13.43 -13.46 8.21
CA ASP A 116 -14.68 -13.81 8.88
C ASP A 116 -15.37 -12.57 9.47
N ALA A 117 -14.60 -11.72 10.15
CA ALA A 117 -15.12 -10.48 10.73
C ALA A 117 -15.66 -9.53 9.64
N LEU A 118 -14.95 -9.36 8.53
CA LEU A 118 -15.38 -8.56 7.38
C LEU A 118 -16.62 -9.17 6.71
N GLY A 119 -16.69 -10.51 6.60
CA GLY A 119 -17.83 -11.24 6.06
C GLY A 119 -19.10 -11.03 6.88
N GLU A 120 -19.01 -11.18 8.20
CA GLU A 120 -20.11 -10.90 9.13
C GLU A 120 -20.53 -9.42 9.05
N SER A 121 -19.56 -8.52 8.99
CA SER A 121 -19.79 -7.10 8.79
C SER A 121 -20.61 -6.84 7.51
N ASN A 122 -20.21 -7.43 6.39
CA ASN A 122 -20.86 -7.24 5.10
C ASN A 122 -22.27 -7.85 5.05
N TYR A 123 -22.48 -8.98 5.74
CA TYR A 123 -23.80 -9.58 5.91
C TYR A 123 -24.77 -8.63 6.62
N GLN A 124 -24.32 -7.95 7.68
CA GLN A 124 -25.13 -6.96 8.40
C GLN A 124 -25.50 -5.76 7.53
N LEU A 125 -24.59 -5.26 6.70
CA LEU A 125 -24.89 -4.22 5.72
C LEU A 125 -25.94 -4.66 4.70
N LEU A 126 -25.84 -5.87 4.17
CA LEU A 126 -26.85 -6.40 3.24
C LEU A 126 -28.23 -6.49 3.88
N ALA A 127 -28.31 -6.88 5.15
CA ALA A 127 -29.56 -6.89 5.91
C ALA A 127 -30.12 -5.47 6.09
N ILE A 128 -29.27 -4.49 6.40
CA ILE A 128 -29.63 -3.07 6.46
C ILE A 128 -30.17 -2.58 5.12
N GLY A 129 -29.46 -2.84 4.02
CA GLY A 129 -29.85 -2.44 2.68
C GLY A 129 -31.17 -3.06 2.23
N ARG A 130 -31.43 -4.32 2.57
CA ARG A 130 -32.72 -5.00 2.30
C ARG A 130 -33.88 -4.31 3.02
N ASN A 131 -33.70 -4.00 4.32
CA ASN A 131 -34.74 -3.33 5.11
C ASN A 131 -35.03 -1.93 4.59
N LEU A 132 -33.99 -1.17 4.23
CA LEU A 132 -34.14 0.15 3.58
C LEU A 132 -34.89 0.05 2.25
N ASN A 133 -34.54 -0.92 1.41
CA ASN A 133 -35.18 -1.09 0.10
C ASN A 133 -36.67 -1.46 0.24
N GLN A 134 -37.04 -2.25 1.25
CA GLN A 134 -38.44 -2.54 1.56
C GLN A 134 -39.22 -1.30 2.00
N ILE A 135 -38.61 -0.44 2.81
CA ILE A 135 -39.21 0.84 3.24
C ILE A 135 -39.42 1.76 2.03
N ALA A 136 -38.39 1.92 1.20
CA ALA A 136 -38.46 2.73 -0.02
C ALA A 136 -39.55 2.23 -0.97
N ARG A 137 -39.66 0.91 -1.16
CA ARG A 137 -40.70 0.31 -2.00
C ARG A 137 -42.11 0.56 -1.47
N ARG A 138 -42.34 0.44 -0.16
CA ARG A 138 -43.64 0.74 0.46
C ARG A 138 -44.03 2.22 0.33
N LEU A 139 -43.06 3.13 0.49
CA LEU A 139 -43.26 4.56 0.27
C LEU A 139 -43.60 4.86 -1.20
N ASN A 140 -42.87 4.27 -2.15
CA ASN A 140 -43.11 4.44 -3.59
C ASN A 140 -44.47 3.87 -4.04
N GLU A 141 -44.99 2.84 -3.35
CA GLU A 141 -46.33 2.29 -3.58
C GLU A 141 -47.46 3.16 -2.98
N GLY A 142 -47.15 4.35 -2.46
CA GLY A 142 -48.13 5.27 -1.86
C GLY A 142 -48.68 4.81 -0.51
N LYS A 143 -48.11 3.74 0.07
CA LYS A 143 -48.47 3.26 1.41
C LYS A 143 -47.73 4.09 2.45
N SER A 144 -48.42 4.55 3.48
CA SER A 144 -47.78 5.27 4.59
C SER A 144 -46.83 4.32 5.33
N ALA A 145 -45.53 4.41 5.06
CA ALA A 145 -44.53 3.83 5.94
C ALA A 145 -44.28 4.85 7.07
N ARG A 146 -44.73 4.55 8.29
CA ARG A 146 -44.32 5.31 9.48
C ARG A 146 -42.87 4.95 9.81
N VAL A 147 -41.94 5.56 9.09
CA VAL A 147 -40.51 5.54 9.43
C VAL A 147 -40.30 6.61 10.49
N THR A 148 -39.92 6.23 11.70
CA THR A 148 -39.62 7.19 12.76
C THR A 148 -38.19 7.70 12.62
N VAL A 149 -37.93 8.93 13.06
CA VAL A 149 -36.57 9.49 13.16
C VAL A 149 -35.66 8.58 13.98
N GLU A 150 -36.21 7.94 15.01
CA GLU A 150 -35.52 6.94 15.84
C GLU A 150 -35.01 5.73 15.03
N GLN A 151 -35.80 5.24 14.07
CA GLN A 151 -35.41 4.11 13.21
C GLN A 151 -34.28 4.50 12.25
N ILE A 152 -34.30 5.74 11.74
CA ILE A 152 -33.23 6.26 10.87
C ILE A 152 -31.95 6.41 11.69
N LYS A 153 -32.05 6.97 12.90
CA LYS A 153 -30.91 7.16 13.80
C LYS A 153 -30.27 5.83 14.20
N MET A 154 -31.07 4.83 14.57
CA MET A 154 -30.59 3.49 14.90
C MET A 154 -29.90 2.79 13.71
N LEU A 155 -30.29 3.16 12.47
CA LEU A 155 -29.66 2.65 11.26
C LEU A 155 -28.31 3.31 11.01
N THR A 156 -28.24 4.64 11.14
CA THR A 156 -26.99 5.39 11.06
C THR A 156 -25.98 4.88 12.09
N ASP A 157 -26.41 4.69 13.34
CA ASP A 157 -25.55 4.16 14.41
C ASP A 157 -25.00 2.77 14.06
N ARG A 158 -25.81 1.91 13.43
CA ARG A 158 -25.38 0.58 12.97
C ARG A 158 -24.38 0.65 11.81
N ILE A 159 -24.57 1.58 10.88
CA ILE A 159 -23.65 1.81 9.77
C ILE A 159 -22.31 2.37 10.29
N ASP A 160 -22.33 3.28 11.25
CA ASP A 160 -21.12 3.84 11.86
C ASP A 160 -20.33 2.79 12.63
N GLN A 161 -21.02 1.96 13.42
CA GLN A 161 -20.40 0.81 14.10
C GLN A 161 -19.78 -0.18 13.11
N HIS A 162 -20.43 -0.40 11.97
CA HIS A 162 -19.90 -1.24 10.90
C HIS A 162 -18.63 -0.64 10.28
N THR A 163 -18.67 0.64 9.90
CA THR A 163 -17.52 1.37 9.33
C THR A 163 -16.32 1.31 10.27
N LYS A 164 -16.56 1.47 11.57
CA LYS A 164 -15.51 1.36 12.60
C LYS A 164 -14.89 -0.04 12.66
N LYS A 165 -15.70 -1.11 12.67
CA LYS A 165 -15.20 -2.50 12.66
C LYS A 165 -14.34 -2.79 11.44
N VAL A 166 -14.76 -2.32 10.27
CA VAL A 166 -13.99 -2.49 9.03
C VAL A 166 -12.67 -1.72 9.10
N ALA A 167 -12.70 -0.47 9.56
CA ALA A 167 -11.50 0.34 9.72
C ALA A 167 -10.51 -0.28 10.72
N ASP A 168 -11.00 -0.83 11.83
CA ASP A 168 -10.17 -1.50 12.83
C ASP A 168 -9.57 -2.82 12.29
N ALA A 169 -10.32 -3.59 11.48
CA ALA A 169 -9.80 -4.78 10.81
C ALA A 169 -8.72 -4.44 9.76
N ILE A 170 -8.91 -3.36 9.00
CA ILE A 170 -7.90 -2.85 8.05
C ILE A 170 -6.65 -2.41 8.80
N ARG A 171 -6.80 -1.61 9.87
CA ARG A 171 -5.68 -1.11 10.68
C ARG A 171 -4.89 -2.24 11.32
N ALA A 172 -5.57 -3.19 11.97
CA ALA A 172 -4.91 -4.35 12.58
C ALA A 172 -4.14 -5.19 11.54
N SER A 173 -4.67 -5.27 10.32
CA SER A 173 -4.01 -5.97 9.22
C SER A 173 -2.75 -5.24 8.71
N GLN A 174 -2.73 -3.90 8.75
CA GLN A 174 -1.57 -3.09 8.36
C GLN A 174 -0.49 -3.05 9.45
N GLU A 175 -0.90 -2.81 10.71
CA GLU A 175 0.03 -2.72 11.86
C GLU A 175 0.78 -4.03 12.11
N ARG A 176 0.16 -5.18 11.83
CA ARG A 176 0.78 -6.51 12.00
C ARG A 176 2.11 -6.67 11.25
N TRP A 177 2.25 -6.01 10.10
CA TRP A 177 3.42 -6.16 9.23
C TRP A 177 4.42 -5.02 9.35
N ASN A 178 4.12 -4.01 10.17
CA ASN A 178 5.06 -2.95 10.46
C ASN A 178 6.07 -3.46 11.48
N ILE A 179 7.35 -3.50 11.10
CA ILE A 179 8.45 -3.85 11.99
C ILE A 179 9.09 -2.51 12.37
N GLU A 180 9.03 -2.13 13.65
CA GLU A 180 9.80 -1.00 14.21
C GLU A 180 11.31 -1.26 14.16
#